data_AF-A0AAV5W3I7-F1
#
_entry.id   AF-A0AAV5W3I7-F1
#
_cell.length_a   1.000
_cell.length_b   1.000
_cell.length_c   1.000
_cell.angle_alpha   90.00
_cell.angle_beta   90.00
_cell.angle_gamma   90.00
#
_symmetry.space_group_name_H-M   'P 1'
#
loop_
_entity.id
_entity.type
_entity.pdbx_description
1 polymer ?
#
loop_
_entity_poly.entity_id
_entity_poly.type
_entity_poly.pdbx_seq_one_letter_code
_entity_poly.pdbx_strand_id
1 'polypeptide(L)'
;QENKFFWRSAVSLNIVDDLHIGAYQSSEDGSWKWIDDNSNVTNYDNFLGIFPIPGGGKCVGMLTESSTAQWTNEDCDTQKLPFVCRRYGYSTLPKDCPRDAQKEGKDILSPGFPKPDIPCEYGFAVDENSVVQLEILALEANPNQDFLEIYDGAIGKNVLANLTGTNPNPSTYLTKS
;
A
#
# COMPACT_ATOMS: atom_id res chain seq x y z
N GLN A 1 9.25 5.46 -4.99
CA GLN A 1 8.45 5.44 -3.74
C GLN A 1 7.44 4.29 -3.78
N GLU A 2 6.53 4.28 -4.75
CA GLU A 2 5.53 3.18 -4.92
C GLU A 2 6.13 1.78 -5.03
N ASN A 3 7.23 1.62 -5.81
CA ASN A 3 7.94 0.35 -5.87
C ASN A 3 8.41 -0.17 -4.51
N LYS A 4 8.88 0.74 -3.64
CA LYS A 4 9.32 0.40 -2.27
C LYS A 4 8.14 0.11 -1.35
N PHE A 5 6.98 0.74 -1.58
CA PHE A 5 5.75 0.46 -0.84
C PHE A 5 5.30 -0.99 -1.09
N PHE A 6 5.28 -1.46 -2.34
CA PHE A 6 4.96 -2.87 -2.63
C PHE A 6 5.94 -3.83 -1.96
N TRP A 7 7.24 -3.52 -2.03
CA TRP A 7 8.29 -4.30 -1.36
C TRP A 7 8.11 -4.38 0.15
N ARG A 8 7.92 -3.23 0.83
CA ARG A 8 7.70 -3.18 2.28
C ARG A 8 6.44 -3.93 2.69
N SER A 9 5.35 -3.76 1.93
CA SER A 9 4.11 -4.48 2.14
C SER A 9 4.34 -5.99 2.06
N ALA A 10 5.05 -6.47 1.03
CA ALA A 10 5.38 -7.89 0.89
C ALA A 10 6.26 -8.41 2.04
N VAL A 11 7.35 -7.73 2.37
CA VAL A 11 8.27 -8.11 3.46
C VAL A 11 7.54 -8.15 4.81
N SER A 12 6.63 -7.19 5.06
CA SER A 12 5.83 -7.15 6.29
C SER A 12 4.88 -8.33 6.44
N LEU A 13 4.47 -8.94 5.32
CA LEU A 13 3.68 -10.16 5.26
C LEU A 13 4.54 -11.43 5.18
N ASN A 14 5.86 -11.30 5.40
CA ASN A 14 6.84 -12.39 5.29
C ASN A 14 6.86 -13.06 3.91
N ILE A 15 6.59 -12.30 2.85
CA ILE A 15 6.74 -12.73 1.45
C ILE A 15 8.19 -12.48 1.04
N VAL A 16 8.97 -13.56 0.92
CA VAL A 16 10.41 -13.51 0.59
C VAL A 16 10.75 -14.17 -0.74
N ASP A 17 9.83 -14.93 -1.34
CA ASP A 17 10.04 -15.61 -2.63
C ASP A 17 9.47 -14.79 -3.80
N ASP A 18 9.85 -13.51 -3.90
CA ASP A 18 9.41 -12.56 -4.91
C ASP A 18 7.89 -12.24 -4.91
N LEU A 19 7.51 -11.22 -5.68
CA LEU A 19 6.14 -10.72 -5.77
C LEU A 19 5.79 -10.34 -7.22
N HIS A 20 4.77 -10.98 -7.80
CA HIS A 20 4.26 -10.57 -9.10
C HIS A 20 3.67 -9.16 -9.06
N ILE A 21 4.09 -8.34 -10.03
CA ILE A 21 3.52 -7.02 -10.30
C ILE A 21 2.82 -6.99 -11.66
N GLY A 22 2.03 -5.95 -11.91
CA GLY A 22 1.20 -5.83 -13.12
C GLY A 22 1.94 -5.53 -14.43
N ALA A 23 3.27 -5.56 -14.46
CA ALA A 23 4.03 -5.37 -15.70
C ALA A 23 4.14 -6.69 -16.46
N TYR A 24 3.99 -6.65 -17.78
CA TYR A 24 4.03 -7.84 -18.63
C TYR A 24 4.58 -7.53 -20.02
N GLN A 25 5.05 -8.57 -20.73
CA GLN A 25 5.48 -8.44 -22.12
C GLN A 25 4.31 -8.66 -23.09
N SER A 26 4.03 -7.63 -23.88
CA SER A 26 3.03 -7.65 -24.95
C SER A 26 3.40 -8.67 -26.03
N SER A 27 2.43 -9.50 -26.43
CA SER A 27 2.64 -10.50 -27.50
C SER A 27 2.55 -9.89 -28.90
N GLU A 28 2.07 -8.65 -29.04
CA GLU A 28 1.90 -7.98 -30.33
C GLU A 28 3.23 -7.38 -30.84
N ASP A 29 3.97 -6.73 -29.94
CA ASP A 29 5.14 -5.90 -30.26
C ASP A 29 6.36 -6.21 -29.38
N GLY A 30 6.23 -7.12 -28.41
CA GLY A 30 7.32 -7.50 -27.49
C GLY A 30 7.67 -6.43 -26.45
N SER A 31 6.92 -5.32 -26.40
CA SER A 31 7.17 -4.23 -25.45
C SER A 31 6.62 -4.56 -24.06
N TRP A 32 7.21 -3.97 -23.03
CA TRP A 32 6.76 -4.13 -21.64
C TRP A 32 5.68 -3.09 -21.33
N LYS A 33 4.53 -3.56 -20.81
CA LYS A 33 3.35 -2.73 -20.54
C LYS A 33 2.78 -3.00 -19.16
N TRP A 34 2.03 -2.04 -18.62
CA TRP A 34 1.21 -2.22 -17.42
C TRP A 34 -0.15 -2.80 -17.78
N ILE A 35 -0.63 -3.78 -17.00
CA ILE A 35 -1.89 -4.48 -17.27
C ILE A 35 -3.14 -3.61 -17.05
N ASP A 36 -3.04 -2.52 -16.29
CA ASP A 36 -4.18 -1.71 -15.90
C ASP A 36 -4.61 -0.70 -16.97
N ASP A 37 -3.67 -0.10 -17.71
CA ASP A 37 -3.97 0.87 -18.76
C ASP A 37 -3.25 0.61 -20.10
N ASN A 38 -2.51 -0.49 -20.18
CA ASN A 38 -1.70 -0.87 -21.35
C ASN A 38 -0.62 0.15 -21.73
N SER A 39 -0.23 1.03 -20.80
CA SER A 39 0.85 1.99 -20.99
C SER A 39 2.22 1.30 -20.95
N ASN A 40 3.20 1.84 -21.66
CA ASN A 40 4.54 1.28 -21.71
C ASN A 40 5.29 1.50 -20.38
N VAL A 41 6.10 0.52 -19.99
CA VAL A 41 7.05 0.59 -18.86
C VAL A 41 8.27 1.44 -19.26
N THR A 42 8.05 2.69 -19.64
CA THR A 42 9.12 3.63 -20.04
C THR A 42 9.33 4.73 -19.02
N ASN A 43 8.32 5.01 -18.19
CA ASN A 43 8.35 6.14 -17.25
C ASN A 43 9.00 5.77 -15.92
N TYR A 44 9.10 4.47 -15.61
CA TYR A 44 9.79 3.94 -14.45
C TYR A 44 10.19 2.51 -14.73
N ASP A 45 11.49 2.25 -14.72
CA ASP A 45 12.10 0.95 -14.93
C ASP A 45 12.99 0.62 -13.73
N ASN A 46 12.73 -0.52 -13.09
CA ASN A 46 13.52 -1.02 -11.98
C ASN A 46 14.02 -2.46 -12.23
N PHE A 47 14.15 -2.89 -13.49
CA PHE A 47 14.75 -4.18 -13.82
C PHE A 47 16.17 -4.33 -13.27
N LEU A 48 16.50 -5.54 -12.83
CA LEU A 48 17.83 -5.91 -12.36
C LEU A 48 18.76 -6.05 -13.57
N GLY A 49 19.61 -5.06 -13.85
CA GLY A 49 20.77 -5.21 -14.74
C GLY A 49 20.47 -5.86 -16.10
N ILE A 50 20.79 -7.14 -16.26
CA ILE A 50 20.62 -7.92 -17.50
C ILE A 50 19.15 -8.26 -17.84
N PHE A 51 18.24 -8.03 -16.91
CA PHE A 51 16.82 -8.25 -17.12
C PHE A 51 16.20 -7.06 -17.88
N PRO A 52 15.18 -7.32 -18.71
CA PRO A 52 14.57 -8.61 -19.02
C PRO A 52 15.44 -9.48 -19.96
N ILE A 53 15.53 -10.78 -19.68
CA ILE A 53 16.27 -11.76 -20.50
C ILE A 53 15.37 -12.40 -21.57
N PRO A 54 15.85 -12.58 -22.82
CA PRO A 54 15.09 -13.27 -23.87
C PRO A 54 14.70 -14.69 -23.45
N GLY A 55 13.42 -15.02 -23.55
CA GLY A 55 12.89 -16.33 -23.17
C GLY A 55 12.72 -16.55 -21.66
N GLY A 56 13.01 -15.55 -20.81
CA GLY A 56 12.79 -15.64 -19.36
C GLY A 56 11.32 -15.67 -18.94
N GLY A 57 10.39 -15.40 -19.87
CA GLY A 57 8.96 -15.34 -19.62
C GLY A 57 8.42 -13.92 -19.76
N LYS A 58 7.10 -13.79 -19.59
CA LYS A 58 6.33 -12.58 -19.94
C LYS A 58 5.74 -11.85 -18.73
N CYS A 59 5.92 -12.34 -17.51
CA CYS A 59 5.52 -11.64 -16.28
C CYS A 59 6.72 -10.98 -15.63
N VAL A 60 6.45 -10.02 -14.75
CA VAL A 60 7.47 -9.35 -13.96
C VAL A 60 7.32 -9.70 -12.49
N GLY A 61 8.40 -10.20 -11.92
CA GLY A 61 8.58 -10.45 -10.49
C GLY A 61 9.40 -9.34 -9.84
N MET A 62 8.95 -8.86 -8.69
CA MET A 62 9.73 -7.98 -7.82
C MET A 62 10.50 -8.82 -6.81
N LEU A 63 11.81 -8.60 -6.73
CA LEU A 63 12.69 -9.24 -5.76
C LEU A 63 12.38 -8.73 -4.34
N THR A 64 11.80 -9.57 -3.49
CA THR A 64 11.41 -9.20 -2.12
C THR A 64 12.55 -9.39 -1.11
N GLU A 65 13.53 -10.23 -1.39
CA GLU A 65 14.74 -10.38 -0.55
C GLU A 65 15.68 -9.17 -0.64
N SER A 66 15.60 -8.41 -1.74
CA SER A 66 16.43 -7.23 -1.93
C SER A 66 15.69 -5.96 -1.55
N SER A 67 16.25 -5.19 -0.63
CA SER A 67 15.71 -3.88 -0.30
C SER A 67 15.62 -2.95 -1.50
N THR A 68 16.40 -3.14 -2.58
CA THR A 68 16.31 -2.37 -3.84
C THR A 68 15.02 -2.62 -4.63
N ALA A 69 14.31 -3.72 -4.33
CA ALA A 69 13.03 -4.09 -4.93
C ALA A 69 13.08 -4.16 -6.47
N GLN A 70 14.21 -4.66 -6.99
CA GLN A 70 14.47 -4.77 -8.44
C GLN A 70 13.59 -5.83 -9.09
N TRP A 71 13.46 -5.75 -10.40
CA TRP A 71 12.55 -6.59 -11.17
C TRP A 71 13.28 -7.60 -12.04
N THR A 72 12.68 -8.75 -12.23
CA THR A 72 13.10 -9.80 -13.16
C THR A 72 11.92 -10.19 -14.05
N ASN A 73 12.16 -10.80 -15.22
CA ASN A 73 11.10 -11.41 -15.99
C ASN A 73 11.08 -12.93 -15.80
N GLU A 74 9.87 -13.45 -15.67
CA GLU A 74 9.62 -14.86 -15.35
C GLU A 74 8.40 -15.41 -16.11
N ASP A 75 8.30 -16.74 -16.15
CA ASP A 75 7.18 -17.44 -16.76
C ASP A 75 6.04 -17.59 -15.74
N CYS A 76 4.95 -16.88 -15.98
CA CYS A 76 3.77 -16.81 -15.11
C CYS A 76 3.07 -18.17 -14.89
N ASP A 77 3.22 -19.10 -15.83
CA ASP A 77 2.55 -20.39 -15.79
C ASP A 77 3.30 -21.38 -14.91
N THR A 78 4.63 -21.29 -14.92
CA THR A 78 5.51 -22.16 -14.13
C THR A 78 5.84 -21.57 -12.76
N GLN A 79 6.04 -20.26 -12.66
CA GLN A 79 6.42 -19.57 -11.44
C GLN A 79 5.17 -19.00 -10.75
N LYS A 80 4.76 -19.63 -9.64
CA LYS A 80 3.56 -19.25 -8.88
C LYS A 80 3.93 -18.39 -7.69
N LEU A 81 3.97 -17.07 -7.91
CA LEU A 81 4.23 -16.09 -6.86
C LEU A 81 2.93 -15.49 -6.28
N PRO A 82 2.96 -15.02 -5.02
CA PRO A 82 2.03 -14.01 -4.55
C PRO A 82 2.04 -12.79 -5.47
N PHE A 83 0.95 -12.03 -5.50
CA PHE A 83 0.81 -10.86 -6.37
C PHE A 83 0.27 -9.67 -5.59
N VAL A 84 0.59 -8.47 -6.08
CA VAL A 84 0.00 -7.21 -5.60
C VAL A 84 -0.95 -6.63 -6.65
N CYS A 85 -2.13 -6.21 -6.20
CA CYS A 85 -3.11 -5.52 -7.04
C CYS A 85 -3.27 -4.07 -6.65
N ARG A 86 -3.54 -3.22 -7.64
CA ARG A 86 -4.05 -1.85 -7.40
C ARG A 86 -5.57 -1.86 -7.50
N ARG A 87 -6.26 -1.30 -6.50
CA ARG A 87 -7.71 -1.11 -6.54
C ARG A 87 -8.09 -0.06 -7.59
N TYR A 88 -9.09 -0.35 -8.42
CA TYR A 88 -9.61 0.57 -9.43
C TYR A 88 -10.21 1.84 -8.79
N GLY A 89 -10.09 2.99 -9.45
CA GLY A 89 -10.60 4.27 -8.95
C GLY A 89 -9.67 4.97 -7.95
N TYR A 90 -8.46 4.45 -7.76
CA TYR A 90 -7.41 5.07 -6.96
C TYR A 90 -7.20 6.57 -7.26
N SER A 91 -7.17 6.94 -8.54
CA SER A 91 -7.00 8.33 -9.00
C SER A 91 -8.16 9.25 -8.64
N THR A 92 -9.30 8.68 -8.23
CA THR A 92 -10.50 9.41 -7.78
C THR A 92 -10.57 9.52 -6.25
N LEU A 93 -9.60 8.95 -5.52
CA LEU A 93 -9.54 9.12 -4.07
C LEU A 93 -9.34 10.60 -3.71
N PRO A 94 -10.03 11.09 -2.67
CA PRO A 94 -9.82 12.45 -2.18
C PRO A 94 -8.35 12.68 -1.81
N LYS A 95 -7.80 13.78 -2.32
CA LYS A 95 -6.47 14.26 -1.93
C LYS A 95 -6.52 15.22 -0.74
N ASP A 96 -7.68 15.83 -0.50
CA ASP A 96 -7.90 16.74 0.61
C ASP A 96 -8.30 15.97 1.87
N CYS A 97 -7.98 16.53 3.04
CA CYS A 97 -8.44 15.99 4.31
C CYS A 97 -9.98 15.98 4.38
N PRO A 98 -10.59 14.92 4.96
CA PRO A 98 -12.02 14.89 5.17
C PRO A 98 -12.44 16.01 6.13
N ARG A 99 -13.59 16.64 5.84
CA ARG A 99 -14.19 17.66 6.71
C ARG A 99 -15.33 17.12 7.55
N ASP A 100 -15.96 16.05 7.07
CA ASP A 100 -17.11 15.43 7.72
C ASP A 100 -16.66 14.32 8.68
N ALA A 101 -17.47 14.09 9.71
CA ALA A 101 -17.28 12.97 10.62
C ALA A 101 -17.35 11.65 9.85
N GLN A 102 -16.43 10.74 10.16
CA GLN A 102 -16.35 9.43 9.54
C GLN A 102 -17.52 8.55 10.00
N LYS A 103 -18.01 7.72 9.08
CA LYS A 103 -19.15 6.83 9.31
C LYS A 103 -18.67 5.42 9.57
N GLU A 104 -19.45 4.68 10.36
CA GLU A 104 -19.23 3.27 10.63
C GLU A 104 -19.17 2.44 9.33
N GLY A 105 -18.31 1.41 9.32
CA GLY A 105 -18.20 0.45 8.22
C GLY A 105 -17.57 1.03 6.95
N LYS A 106 -16.87 2.17 7.04
CA LYS A 106 -16.12 2.76 5.92
C LYS A 106 -14.63 2.64 6.15
N ASP A 107 -13.95 2.12 5.13
CA ASP A 107 -12.48 2.14 5.09
C ASP A 107 -12.00 3.59 5.04
N ILE A 108 -11.00 3.89 5.86
CA ILE A 108 -10.32 5.18 5.88
C ILE A 108 -8.95 5.00 5.27
N LEU A 109 -8.62 5.83 4.28
CA LEU A 109 -7.30 5.90 3.67
C LEU A 109 -6.72 7.30 3.89
N SER A 110 -5.40 7.38 4.05
CA SER A 110 -4.70 8.67 4.02
C SER A 110 -5.03 9.42 2.73
N PRO A 111 -5.19 10.75 2.74
CA PRO A 111 -5.57 11.46 1.53
C PRO A 111 -4.39 11.42 0.55
N GLY A 112 -4.67 11.07 -0.70
CA GLY A 112 -3.60 10.78 -1.65
C GLY A 112 -2.78 9.52 -1.36
N PHE A 113 -3.12 8.67 -0.35
CA PHE A 113 -2.63 7.27 -0.22
C PHE A 113 -2.51 6.67 -1.61
N PRO A 114 -1.46 5.90 -2.02
CA PRO A 114 -0.34 5.51 -1.18
C PRO A 114 0.79 6.54 -1.16
N LYS A 115 0.60 7.73 -1.75
CA LYS A 115 1.55 8.84 -1.68
C LYS A 115 0.92 10.04 -0.96
N PRO A 116 0.54 9.88 0.33
CA PRO A 116 0.03 11.01 1.09
C PRO A 116 1.15 12.05 1.28
N ASP A 117 0.81 13.32 1.09
CA ASP A 117 1.74 14.46 1.20
C ASP A 117 1.28 15.50 2.23
N ILE A 118 0.14 15.28 2.87
CA ILE A 118 -0.44 16.17 3.89
C ILE A 118 -0.81 15.40 5.17
N PRO A 119 -0.59 15.98 6.36
CA PRO A 119 -1.14 15.45 7.60
C PRO A 119 -2.64 15.75 7.67
N CYS A 120 -3.44 14.78 8.11
CA CYS A 120 -4.89 14.94 8.22
C CYS A 120 -5.43 14.40 9.53
N GLU A 121 -6.47 15.07 10.02
CA GLU A 121 -7.23 14.67 11.19
C GLU A 121 -8.53 14.01 10.76
N TYR A 122 -8.93 12.96 11.47
CA TYR A 122 -10.16 12.22 11.22
C TYR A 122 -11.02 12.27 12.48
N GLY A 123 -12.18 12.91 12.37
CA GLY A 123 -13.16 12.97 13.45
C GLY A 123 -14.17 11.84 13.36
N PHE A 124 -14.51 11.25 14.51
CA PHE A 124 -15.60 10.29 14.65
C PHE A 124 -16.64 10.88 15.61
N ALA A 125 -17.91 10.82 15.24
CA ALA A 125 -19.01 11.30 16.07
C ALA A 125 -20.04 10.19 16.22
N VAL A 126 -20.42 9.90 17.46
CA VAL A 126 -21.41 8.87 17.82
C VAL A 126 -22.40 9.45 18.83
N ASP A 127 -23.56 8.80 18.96
CA ASP A 127 -24.59 9.20 19.91
C ASP A 127 -24.12 9.01 21.37
N GLU A 128 -24.77 9.71 22.31
CA GLU A 128 -24.49 9.55 23.75
C GLU A 128 -24.58 8.07 24.18
N ASN A 129 -23.63 7.63 25.00
CA ASN A 129 -23.46 6.25 25.48
C ASN A 129 -23.00 5.23 24.42
N SER A 130 -22.60 5.67 23.23
CA SER A 130 -21.94 4.82 22.24
C SER A 130 -20.42 4.89 22.39
N VAL A 131 -19.73 3.82 21.98
CA VAL A 131 -18.25 3.77 21.91
C VAL A 131 -17.80 3.62 20.46
N VAL A 132 -16.62 4.10 20.14
CA VAL A 132 -15.99 3.93 18.83
C VAL A 132 -14.98 2.79 18.93
N GLN A 133 -15.11 1.82 18.02
CA GLN A 133 -14.09 0.83 17.74
C GLN A 133 -13.38 1.20 16.44
N LEU A 134 -12.08 1.46 16.52
CA LEU A 134 -11.23 1.72 15.36
C LEU A 134 -10.32 0.51 15.11
N GLU A 135 -10.43 -0.09 13.94
CA GLU A 135 -9.54 -1.15 13.49
C GLU A 135 -8.53 -0.59 12.47
N ILE A 136 -7.25 -0.66 12.82
CA ILE A 136 -6.15 -0.36 11.92
C ILE A 136 -5.78 -1.66 11.22
N LEU A 137 -6.23 -1.82 9.97
CA LEU A 137 -5.97 -3.02 9.16
C LEU A 137 -4.49 -3.20 8.85
N ALA A 138 -3.83 -2.12 8.42
CA ALA A 138 -2.39 -2.06 8.19
C ALA A 138 -1.92 -0.60 8.27
N LEU A 139 -0.67 -0.40 8.68
CA LEU A 139 0.02 0.90 8.69
C LEU A 139 1.38 0.76 8.01
N GLU A 140 1.70 1.68 7.11
CA GLU A 140 3.07 1.89 6.63
C GLU A 140 3.41 3.38 6.75
N ALA A 141 4.32 3.70 7.66
CA ALA A 141 4.79 5.04 7.97
C ALA A 141 6.32 5.05 8.07
N ASN A 142 6.98 6.19 7.84
CA ASN A 142 8.42 6.28 8.08
C ASN A 142 8.70 6.14 9.59
N PRO A 143 9.52 5.16 10.02
CA PRO A 143 9.75 4.89 11.44
C PRO A 143 10.30 6.11 12.19
N ASN A 144 9.65 6.49 13.29
CA ASN A 144 10.01 7.62 14.15
C ASN A 144 9.97 9.00 13.46
N GLN A 145 9.32 9.11 12.31
CA GLN A 145 9.15 10.37 11.57
C GLN A 145 7.68 10.66 11.32
N ASP A 146 6.96 9.66 10.80
CA ASP A 146 5.53 9.74 10.56
C ASP A 146 4.78 8.95 11.63
N PHE A 147 3.66 9.50 12.10
CA PHE A 147 2.89 8.95 13.20
C PHE A 147 1.39 8.92 12.87
N LEU A 148 0.74 7.83 13.27
CA LEU A 148 -0.72 7.74 13.39
C LEU A 148 -1.05 7.80 14.88
N GLU A 149 -1.59 8.94 15.30
CA GLU A 149 -1.97 9.19 16.68
C GLU A 149 -3.49 9.01 16.85
N ILE A 150 -3.87 8.23 17.84
CA ILE A 150 -5.27 7.89 18.13
C ILE A 150 -5.62 8.47 19.49
N TYR A 151 -6.66 9.28 19.54
CA TYR A 151 -7.12 9.98 20.73
C TYR A 151 -8.58 9.65 21.06
N ASP A 152 -8.89 9.59 22.35
CA ASP A 152 -10.26 9.51 22.87
C ASP A 152 -10.73 10.89 23.35
N GLY A 153 -11.59 11.54 22.55
CA GLY A 153 -12.02 12.92 22.76
C GLY A 153 -11.14 13.94 22.05
N ALA A 154 -10.92 15.10 22.67
CA ALA A 154 -10.12 16.17 22.04
C ALA A 154 -8.65 15.73 21.86
N ILE A 155 -8.07 16.14 20.73
CA ILE A 155 -6.67 15.85 20.35
C ILE A 155 -5.73 16.23 21.50
N GLY A 156 -4.78 15.34 21.80
CA GLY A 156 -3.78 15.54 22.86
C GLY A 156 -4.25 15.23 24.28
N LYS A 157 -5.54 14.96 24.53
CA LYS A 157 -6.04 14.71 25.90
C LYS A 157 -5.84 13.26 26.35
N ASN A 158 -6.42 12.31 25.63
CA ASN A 158 -6.39 10.89 26.00
C ASN A 158 -5.81 10.07 24.84
N VAL A 159 -4.51 9.86 24.83
CA VAL A 159 -3.84 9.05 23.80
C VAL A 159 -4.20 7.57 24.00
N LEU A 160 -4.85 6.97 23.00
CA LEU A 160 -5.08 5.53 22.92
C LEU A 160 -3.88 4.81 22.29
N ALA A 161 -3.29 5.42 21.26
CA ALA A 161 -2.12 4.88 20.57
C ALA A 161 -1.31 5.98 19.89
N ASN A 162 -0.01 5.72 19.76
CA ASN A 162 0.89 6.48 18.90
C ASN A 162 1.70 5.48 18.08
N LEU A 163 1.30 5.28 16.83
CA LEU A 163 1.83 4.24 15.95
C LEU A 163 2.77 4.84 14.92
N THR A 164 3.88 4.16 14.66
CA THR A 164 4.84 4.52 13.61
C THR A 164 5.40 3.26 12.97
N GLY A 165 6.15 3.41 11.88
CA GLY A 165 6.75 2.29 11.15
C GLY A 165 5.72 1.45 10.39
N THR A 166 6.04 0.17 10.20
CA THR A 166 5.20 -0.78 9.45
C THR A 166 4.51 -1.74 10.40
N ASN A 167 3.18 -1.70 10.45
CA ASN A 167 2.34 -2.62 11.21
C ASN A 167 1.41 -3.35 10.22
N PRO A 168 1.74 -4.58 9.80
CA PRO A 168 0.97 -5.30 8.78
C PRO A 168 -0.24 -6.04 9.33
N ASN A 169 -0.31 -6.22 10.65
CA ASN A 169 -1.36 -6.98 11.30
C ASN A 169 -2.44 -6.05 11.84
N PRO A 170 -3.73 -6.44 11.73
CA PRO A 170 -4.82 -5.68 12.28
C PRO A 170 -4.64 -5.42 13.78
N SER A 171 -4.95 -4.20 14.22
CA SER A 171 -5.00 -3.83 15.63
C SER A 171 -6.26 -3.01 15.92
N THR A 172 -6.84 -3.21 17.10
CA THR A 172 -8.13 -2.61 17.47
C THR A 172 -7.97 -1.68 18.66
N TYR A 173 -8.59 -0.51 18.58
CA TYR A 173 -8.62 0.52 19.62
C TYR A 173 -10.06 0.88 19.94
N LEU A 174 -10.37 1.00 21.23
CA LEU A 174 -11.72 1.27 21.74
C LEU A 174 -11.68 2.54 22.59
N THR A 175 -12.64 3.43 22.39
CA THR A 175 -12.88 4.56 23.30
C THR A 175 -13.49 4.07 24.61
N LYS A 176 -13.31 4.85 25.67
CA LYS A 176 -13.95 4.60 26.96
C LYS A 176 -15.30 5.33 27.02
N SER A 177 -16.30 4.68 27.61
CA SER A 177 -17.59 5.30 27.97
C SER A 177 -17.46 6.18 29.21
#